data_AF-A0A8T6UWR7-F1
#
_entry.id   AF-A0A8T6UWR7-F1
#
_cell.length_a   1.000
_cell.length_b   1.000
_cell.length_c   1.000
_cell.angle_alpha   90.00
_cell.angle_beta   90.00
_cell.angle_gamma   90.00
#
_symmetry.space_group_name_H-M   'P 1'
#
loop_
_entity.id
_entity.type
_entity.pdbx_description
1 polymer ?
#
loop_
_entity_poly.entity_id
_entity_poly.type
_entity_poly.pdbx_seq_one_letter_code
_entity_poly.pdbx_strand_id
1 'polypeptide(L)'
;MFANKKANETDDDNTGGGFYKKWKNPKMGTTERAKEYKVRLLPDVVDGFYKDYLYHGFMSGETFKYFLCEKTYGMDKYCPWCEATKMLYQGNESDKRKAGDYKRKQRFVSNVYISDDPRDAEVRDENYKVNGTIRLYEFPGTVESKIKNEITDTDEGYGMAIFDPENGYDFILKIKAKPKDKNGKEWPDYGDSMFSRNTSP
;
A
#
# COMPACT_ATOMS: atom_id res chain seq x y z
N MET A 1 40.85 -4.12 -19.09
CA MET A 1 40.48 -5.34 -18.36
C MET A 1 39.29 -5.01 -17.48
N PHE A 2 38.09 -5.36 -17.93
CA PHE A 2 36.85 -5.20 -17.16
C PHE A 2 36.56 -6.55 -16.49
N ALA A 3 36.66 -6.62 -15.17
CA ALA A 3 36.33 -7.81 -14.41
C ALA A 3 35.42 -7.43 -13.23
N ASN A 4 34.16 -7.83 -13.37
CA ASN A 4 33.24 -8.30 -12.34
C ASN A 4 33.46 -7.80 -10.90
N LYS A 5 32.64 -6.82 -10.50
CA LYS A 5 32.14 -6.69 -9.13
C LYS A 5 30.63 -6.92 -9.12
N LYS A 6 30.22 -8.18 -9.31
CA LYS A 6 29.07 -8.72 -8.58
C LYS A 6 29.55 -8.95 -7.15
N ALA A 7 29.33 -7.97 -6.28
CA ALA A 7 29.27 -8.22 -4.85
C ALA A 7 27.76 -8.43 -4.58
N ASN A 8 27.29 -9.67 -4.47
CA ASN A 8 27.16 -10.36 -3.19
C ASN A 8 26.69 -9.40 -2.09
N GLU A 9 25.47 -8.89 -2.26
CA GLU A 9 24.59 -8.65 -1.11
C GLU A 9 24.34 -10.01 -0.48
N THR A 10 25.12 -10.28 0.56
CA THR A 10 24.85 -11.34 1.51
C THR A 10 23.73 -10.77 2.36
N ASP A 11 22.52 -11.33 2.19
CA ASP A 11 21.41 -11.12 3.11
C ASP A 11 21.88 -11.62 4.48
N ASP A 12 22.32 -10.68 5.33
CA ASP A 12 22.64 -10.93 6.72
C ASP A 12 21.32 -11.09 7.47
N ASP A 13 20.81 -12.32 7.38
CA ASP A 13 19.54 -12.80 7.91
C ASP A 13 19.66 -12.94 9.44
N ASN A 14 19.66 -11.81 10.14
CA ASN A 14 19.56 -11.79 11.60
C ASN A 14 18.87 -10.53 12.13
N THR A 15 17.73 -10.16 11.52
CA THR A 15 16.73 -9.30 12.16
C THR A 15 15.37 -10.01 12.15
N GLY A 16 15.00 -10.54 13.31
CA GLY A 16 13.85 -11.41 13.49
C GLY A 16 12.52 -10.85 12.94
N GLY A 17 11.85 -11.68 12.14
CA GLY A 17 10.39 -11.86 12.14
C GLY A 17 9.48 -10.76 11.56
N GLY A 18 10.00 -9.62 11.12
CA GLY A 18 9.18 -8.49 10.63
C GLY A 18 8.86 -8.52 9.14
N PHE A 19 9.85 -8.84 8.30
CA PHE A 19 9.72 -8.75 6.83
C PHE A 19 8.76 -9.77 6.22
N TYR A 20 8.63 -10.96 6.84
CA TYR A 20 7.70 -12.00 6.41
C TYR A 20 6.24 -11.69 6.72
N LYS A 21 5.96 -10.70 7.58
CA LYS A 21 4.58 -10.37 7.95
C LYS A 21 3.93 -9.40 6.97
N LYS A 22 4.69 -8.55 6.28
CA LYS A 22 4.14 -7.58 5.32
C LYS A 22 4.09 -8.17 3.92
N TRP A 23 2.95 -8.06 3.26
CA TRP A 23 2.85 -8.37 1.84
C TRP A 23 3.60 -7.32 1.03
N LYS A 24 4.55 -7.74 0.20
CA LYS A 24 5.31 -6.83 -0.67
C LYS A 24 4.34 -6.13 -1.61
N ASN A 25 4.44 -4.80 -1.68
CA ASN A 25 3.57 -3.94 -2.50
C ASN A 25 3.31 -4.58 -3.88
N PRO A 26 2.06 -4.85 -4.23
CA PRO A 26 1.70 -5.45 -5.52
C PRO A 26 2.21 -4.59 -6.68
N LYS A 27 2.68 -5.25 -7.75
CA LYS A 27 3.23 -4.56 -8.92
C LYS A 27 2.08 -4.09 -9.81
N MET A 28 2.19 -2.89 -10.38
CA MET A 28 1.25 -2.46 -11.41
C MET A 28 1.50 -3.18 -12.75
N GLY A 29 0.46 -3.26 -13.56
CA GLY A 29 0.54 -3.64 -14.96
C GLY A 29 0.92 -2.46 -15.86
N THR A 30 0.45 -2.49 -17.10
CA THR A 30 0.57 -1.37 -18.04
C THR A 30 -0.68 -0.48 -17.95
N THR A 31 -0.72 0.57 -18.75
CA THR A 31 -1.92 1.43 -18.88
C THR A 31 -3.12 0.64 -19.39
N GLU A 32 -2.92 -0.27 -20.35
CA GLU A 32 -4.00 -1.05 -20.98
C GLU A 32 -4.33 -2.32 -20.21
N ARG A 33 -3.33 -2.95 -19.57
CA ARG A 33 -3.49 -4.25 -18.94
C ARG A 33 -3.13 -4.19 -17.46
N ALA A 34 -4.14 -4.35 -16.62
CA ALA A 34 -3.96 -4.46 -15.17
C ALA A 34 -3.16 -5.73 -14.81
N LYS A 35 -2.41 -5.65 -13.72
CA LYS A 35 -2.09 -6.84 -12.93
C LYS A 35 -3.19 -7.03 -11.89
N GLU A 36 -3.64 -8.27 -11.74
CA GLU A 36 -4.71 -8.63 -10.82
C GLU A 36 -4.15 -9.48 -9.70
N TYR A 37 -4.63 -9.21 -8.49
CA TYR A 37 -4.36 -9.96 -7.28
C TYR A 37 -5.69 -10.20 -6.58
N LYS A 38 -5.82 -11.29 -5.83
CA LYS A 38 -7.00 -11.57 -5.01
C LYS A 38 -6.60 -11.72 -3.56
N VAL A 39 -7.26 -10.95 -2.71
CA VAL A 39 -7.02 -10.98 -1.27
C VAL A 39 -8.34 -10.93 -0.52
N ARG A 40 -8.43 -11.61 0.61
CA ARG A 40 -9.52 -11.44 1.58
C ARG A 40 -9.09 -10.46 2.64
N LEU A 41 -9.88 -9.41 2.87
CA LEU A 41 -9.67 -8.54 4.02
C LEU A 41 -10.14 -9.27 5.28
N LEU A 42 -9.34 -9.21 6.33
CA LEU A 42 -9.64 -9.87 7.60
C LEU A 42 -9.78 -8.83 8.72
N PRO A 43 -10.64 -9.08 9.71
CA PRO A 43 -10.69 -8.25 10.90
C PRO A 43 -9.34 -8.26 11.63
N ASP A 44 -9.05 -7.19 12.35
CA ASP A 44 -7.98 -7.19 13.34
C ASP A 44 -8.39 -8.10 14.51
N VAL A 45 -7.42 -8.84 15.05
CA VAL A 45 -7.66 -9.81 16.13
C VAL A 45 -8.07 -9.16 17.45
N VAL A 46 -7.77 -7.86 17.61
CA VAL A 46 -8.09 -7.10 18.81
C VAL A 46 -9.33 -6.24 18.58
N ASP A 47 -9.30 -5.36 17.59
CA ASP A 47 -10.41 -4.46 17.28
C ASP A 47 -10.25 -3.78 15.90
N GLY A 48 -11.36 -3.65 15.18
CA GLY A 48 -11.46 -2.99 13.88
C GLY A 48 -11.08 -3.87 12.69
N PHE A 49 -10.97 -3.24 11.52
CA PHE A 49 -10.77 -3.91 10.23
C PHE A 49 -9.50 -3.45 9.52
N TYR A 50 -9.13 -2.19 9.73
CA TYR A 50 -7.88 -1.61 9.28
C TYR A 50 -7.50 -0.44 10.19
N LYS A 51 -6.22 -0.09 10.18
CA LYS A 51 -5.69 1.10 10.86
C LYS A 51 -5.18 2.06 9.82
N ASP A 52 -5.35 3.35 10.03
CA ASP A 52 -4.73 4.37 9.21
C ASP A 52 -3.52 5.00 9.91
N TYR A 53 -2.61 5.55 9.12
CA TYR A 53 -1.51 6.32 9.64
C TYR A 53 -1.04 7.36 8.63
N LEU A 54 -0.42 8.40 9.16
CA LEU A 54 0.14 9.51 8.40
C LEU A 54 1.67 9.39 8.43
N TYR A 55 2.30 9.67 7.29
CA TYR A 55 3.77 9.62 7.18
C TYR A 55 4.29 10.72 6.27
N HIS A 56 5.57 11.04 6.43
CA HIS A 56 6.34 11.84 5.50
C HIS A 56 7.31 10.93 4.75
N GLY A 57 7.39 11.12 3.44
CA GLY A 57 8.20 10.28 2.55
C GLY A 57 8.70 11.09 1.36
N PHE A 58 10.00 11.38 1.30
CA PHE A 58 10.59 12.21 0.24
C PHE A 58 12.09 11.91 0.05
N MET A 59 12.63 12.28 -1.12
CA MET A 59 14.07 12.21 -1.40
C MET A 59 14.77 13.46 -0.85
N SER A 60 15.88 13.26 -0.15
CA SER A 60 16.80 14.31 0.28
C SER A 60 18.19 13.97 -0.24
N GLY A 61 18.59 14.63 -1.34
CA GLY A 61 19.73 14.16 -2.13
C GLY A 61 19.45 12.76 -2.67
N GLU A 62 20.37 11.83 -2.41
CA GLU A 62 20.24 10.42 -2.83
C GLU A 62 19.52 9.54 -1.80
N THR A 63 19.18 10.07 -0.63
CA THR A 63 18.56 9.29 0.45
C THR A 63 17.05 9.49 0.52
N PHE A 64 16.30 8.41 0.48
CA PHE A 64 14.87 8.44 0.81
C PHE A 64 14.68 8.56 2.32
N LYS A 65 13.93 9.56 2.76
CA LYS A 65 13.52 9.74 4.16
C LYS A 65 12.08 9.30 4.32
N TYR A 66 11.84 8.41 5.27
CA TYR A 66 10.52 7.90 5.63
C TYR A 66 10.35 7.90 7.15
N PHE A 67 9.30 8.54 7.65
CA PHE A 67 8.98 8.55 9.09
C PHE A 67 7.50 8.83 9.31
N LEU A 68 6.98 8.35 10.43
CA LEU A 68 5.59 8.59 10.82
C LEU A 68 5.40 10.06 11.18
N CYS A 69 4.25 10.60 10.78
CA CYS A 69 3.81 11.92 11.18
C CYS A 69 3.20 11.83 12.58
N GLU A 70 3.56 12.75 13.47
CA GLU A 70 3.07 12.83 14.84
C GLU A 70 1.54 12.98 14.90
N LYS A 71 0.94 13.54 13.83
CA LYS A 71 -0.52 13.61 13.65
C LYS A 71 -1.21 12.24 13.68
N THR A 72 -0.51 11.17 13.32
CA THR A 72 -1.02 9.78 13.47
C THR A 72 -1.45 9.49 14.90
N TYR A 73 -0.76 10.09 15.87
CA TYR A 73 -1.01 9.89 17.29
C TYR A 73 -1.82 11.04 17.92
N GLY A 74 -2.54 11.82 17.12
CA GLY A 74 -3.30 12.98 17.59
C GLY A 74 -2.44 14.17 18.05
N MET A 75 -1.13 14.14 17.79
CA MET A 75 -0.21 15.21 18.19
C MET A 75 -0.13 16.30 17.13
N ASP A 76 -1.25 16.98 16.89
CA ASP A 76 -1.46 17.83 15.71
C ASP A 76 -0.48 18.97 15.50
N LYS A 77 0.10 19.48 16.60
CA LYS A 77 0.99 20.64 16.64
C LYS A 77 2.47 20.28 16.69
N TYR A 78 2.80 18.99 16.74
CA TYR A 78 4.16 18.54 17.04
C TYR A 78 4.92 18.04 15.81
N CYS A 79 4.29 17.99 14.64
CA CYS A 79 4.98 17.54 13.44
C CYS A 79 5.75 18.71 12.78
N PRO A 80 7.09 18.76 12.88
CA PRO A 80 7.88 19.87 12.32
C PRO A 80 7.76 19.94 10.80
N TRP A 81 7.57 18.81 10.13
CA TRP A 81 7.45 18.75 8.68
C TRP A 81 6.09 19.23 8.18
N CYS A 82 5.02 19.03 8.96
CA CYS A 82 3.73 19.64 8.64
C CYS A 82 3.79 21.15 8.74
N GLU A 83 4.43 21.70 9.78
CA GLU A 83 4.59 23.15 9.92
C GLU A 83 5.51 23.74 8.84
N ALA A 84 6.64 23.10 8.57
CA ALA A 84 7.51 23.50 7.46
C ALA A 84 6.79 23.48 6.11
N THR A 85 5.99 22.43 5.84
CA THR A 85 5.16 22.33 4.62
C THR A 85 4.19 23.51 4.52
N LYS A 86 3.52 23.87 5.64
CA LYS A 86 2.59 24.99 5.69
C LYS A 86 3.27 26.33 5.36
N MET A 87 4.46 26.56 5.92
CA MET A 87 5.26 27.76 5.63
C MET A 87 5.71 27.80 4.16
N LEU A 88 6.20 26.68 3.62
CA LEU A 88 6.65 26.59 2.23
C LEU A 88 5.53 26.84 1.21
N TYR A 89 4.29 26.43 1.51
CA TYR A 89 3.15 26.74 0.63
C TYR A 89 2.83 28.23 0.54
N GLN A 90 3.27 29.05 1.48
CA GLN A 90 3.14 30.52 1.45
C GLN A 90 4.28 31.19 0.67
N GLY A 91 5.30 30.43 0.26
CA GLY A 91 6.46 30.91 -0.47
C GLY A 91 6.28 30.97 -1.98
N ASN A 92 7.39 31.00 -2.70
CA ASN A 92 7.41 31.06 -4.16
C ASN A 92 7.11 29.68 -4.81
N GLU A 93 7.08 29.61 -6.13
CA GLU A 93 6.81 28.35 -6.86
C GLU A 93 7.82 27.23 -6.56
N SER A 94 9.08 27.55 -6.26
CA SER A 94 10.08 26.57 -5.84
C SER A 94 9.77 26.01 -4.45
N ASP A 95 9.34 26.88 -3.53
CA ASP A 95 8.92 26.48 -2.18
C ASP A 95 7.68 25.60 -2.22
N LYS A 96 6.68 25.96 -3.03
CA LYS A 96 5.46 25.16 -3.22
C LYS A 96 5.76 23.76 -3.79
N ARG A 97 6.75 23.62 -4.68
CA ARG A 97 7.20 22.31 -5.17
C ARG A 97 7.78 21.48 -4.03
N LYS A 98 8.69 22.04 -3.24
CA LYS A 98 9.25 21.37 -2.05
C LYS A 98 8.18 21.02 -1.01
N ALA A 99 7.20 21.90 -0.81
CA ALA A 99 6.05 21.65 0.05
C ALA A 99 5.28 20.41 -0.40
N GLY A 100 5.13 20.20 -1.71
CA GLY A 100 4.53 19.01 -2.29
C GLY A 100 5.28 17.72 -1.93
N ASP A 101 6.61 17.74 -1.93
CA ASP A 101 7.45 16.60 -1.57
C ASP A 101 7.31 16.27 -0.07
N TYR A 102 7.40 17.29 0.79
CA TYR A 102 7.31 17.16 2.24
C TYR A 102 5.91 16.88 2.75
N LYS A 103 4.88 17.11 1.93
CA LYS A 103 3.50 16.90 2.31
C LYS A 103 3.29 15.50 2.88
N ARG A 104 2.63 15.46 4.04
CA ARG A 104 2.20 14.21 4.66
C ARG A 104 1.33 13.40 3.70
N LYS A 105 1.45 12.09 3.79
CA LYS A 105 0.71 11.10 3.01
C LYS A 105 -0.02 10.17 3.99
N GLN A 106 -1.19 9.66 3.60
CA GLN A 106 -1.96 8.71 4.40
C GLN A 106 -1.86 7.31 3.78
N ARG A 107 -1.77 6.31 4.65
CA ARG A 107 -1.86 4.89 4.31
C ARG A 107 -2.77 4.20 5.29
N PHE A 108 -3.25 3.06 4.85
CA PHE A 108 -4.08 2.16 5.63
C PHE A 108 -3.39 0.80 5.68
N VAL A 109 -3.57 0.06 6.76
CA VAL A 109 -3.01 -1.27 6.95
C VAL A 109 -4.07 -2.21 7.50
N SER A 110 -4.17 -3.41 6.93
CA SER A 110 -5.10 -4.46 7.34
C SER A 110 -4.43 -5.83 7.25
N ASN A 111 -4.97 -6.81 7.99
CA ASN A 111 -4.65 -8.21 7.76
C ASN A 111 -5.37 -8.66 6.48
N VAL A 112 -4.64 -9.36 5.62
CA VAL A 112 -5.22 -9.99 4.44
C VAL A 112 -4.79 -11.43 4.34
N TYR A 113 -5.72 -12.28 3.90
CA TYR A 113 -5.39 -13.58 3.37
C TYR A 113 -5.19 -13.46 1.85
N ILE A 114 -4.09 -14.02 1.33
CA ILE A 114 -3.73 -13.89 -0.08
C ILE A 114 -4.24 -15.11 -0.83
N SER A 115 -5.37 -14.94 -1.53
CA SER A 115 -5.99 -16.00 -2.33
C SER A 115 -5.22 -16.25 -3.63
N ASP A 116 -4.76 -15.17 -4.28
CA ASP A 116 -4.01 -15.26 -5.54
C ASP A 116 -3.06 -14.06 -5.73
N ASP A 117 -1.76 -14.36 -5.76
CA ASP A 117 -0.68 -13.49 -6.17
C ASP A 117 0.04 -14.12 -7.37
N PRO A 118 -0.14 -13.60 -8.60
CA PRO A 118 0.47 -14.20 -9.80
C PRO A 118 2.00 -14.15 -9.78
N ARG A 119 2.63 -13.40 -8.86
CA ARG A 119 4.09 -13.35 -8.71
C ARG A 119 4.64 -14.63 -8.10
N ASP A 120 3.83 -15.43 -7.41
CA ASP A 120 4.26 -16.71 -6.84
C ASP A 120 4.72 -17.70 -7.91
N ALA A 121 4.24 -17.57 -9.15
CA ALA A 121 4.72 -18.36 -10.29
C ALA A 121 6.19 -18.06 -10.65
N GLU A 122 6.71 -16.89 -10.28
CA GLU A 122 8.10 -16.48 -10.48
C GLU A 122 9.01 -16.85 -9.29
N VAL A 123 8.42 -17.23 -8.15
CA VAL A 123 9.13 -17.56 -6.91
C VAL A 123 9.57 -19.02 -6.94
N ARG A 124 10.90 -19.25 -6.90
CA ARG A 124 11.48 -20.60 -6.96
C ARG A 124 11.42 -21.37 -5.64
N ASP A 125 11.51 -20.66 -4.53
CA ASP A 125 11.53 -21.26 -3.20
C ASP A 125 10.15 -21.13 -2.57
N GLU A 126 9.52 -22.28 -2.30
CA GLU A 126 8.17 -22.41 -1.74
C GLU A 126 7.99 -21.60 -0.44
N ASN A 127 9.04 -21.42 0.36
CA ASN A 127 8.97 -20.66 1.61
C ASN A 127 8.67 -19.17 1.40
N TYR A 128 8.91 -18.66 0.19
CA TYR A 128 8.69 -17.26 -0.16
C TYR A 128 7.39 -17.03 -0.95
N LYS A 129 6.64 -18.10 -1.27
CA LYS A 129 5.29 -17.96 -1.81
C LYS A 129 4.36 -17.39 -0.76
N VAL A 130 3.38 -16.61 -1.20
CA VAL A 130 2.47 -15.89 -0.32
C VAL A 130 1.02 -16.34 -0.45
N ASN A 131 0.66 -17.05 -1.52
CA ASN A 131 -0.66 -17.65 -1.67
C ASN A 131 -0.98 -18.57 -0.50
N GLY A 132 -2.20 -18.47 0.03
CA GLY A 132 -2.64 -19.23 1.19
C GLY A 132 -2.10 -18.71 2.54
N THR A 133 -1.40 -17.57 2.55
CA THR A 133 -0.85 -17.00 3.78
C THR A 133 -1.56 -15.71 4.20
N ILE A 134 -1.51 -15.42 5.50
CA ILE A 134 -1.96 -14.15 6.06
C ILE A 134 -0.78 -13.18 6.15
N ARG A 135 -0.99 -11.94 5.69
CA ARG A 135 0.00 -10.86 5.67
C ARG A 135 -0.65 -9.52 6.01
N LEU A 136 0.16 -8.56 6.42
CA LEU A 136 -0.21 -7.15 6.50
C LEU A 136 -0.16 -6.53 5.11
N TYR A 137 -1.26 -5.95 4.66
CA TYR A 137 -1.33 -5.18 3.44
C TYR A 137 -1.43 -3.70 3.75
N GLU A 138 -0.47 -2.92 3.24
CA GLU A 138 -0.50 -1.46 3.27
C GLU A 138 -1.09 -0.93 1.95
N PHE A 139 -2.17 -0.15 2.03
CA PHE A 139 -2.93 0.29 0.85
C PHE A 139 -3.21 1.81 0.83
N PRO A 140 -3.43 2.41 -0.36
CA PRO A 140 -3.77 3.81 -0.50
C PRO A 140 -5.25 4.09 -0.19
N GLY A 141 -5.58 5.37 -0.01
CA GLY A 141 -6.97 5.83 0.17
C GLY A 141 -7.93 5.48 -0.97
N THR A 142 -7.43 5.23 -2.19
CA THR A 142 -8.29 4.73 -3.27
C THR A 142 -8.82 3.32 -3.00
N VAL A 143 -8.01 2.44 -2.43
CA VAL A 143 -8.47 1.10 -2.02
C VAL A 143 -9.39 1.23 -0.82
N GLU A 144 -9.03 2.07 0.15
CA GLU A 144 -9.89 2.31 1.33
C GLU A 144 -11.27 2.86 0.96
N SER A 145 -11.35 3.75 -0.03
CA SER A 145 -12.64 4.26 -0.51
C SER A 145 -13.54 3.17 -1.09
N LYS A 146 -12.96 2.14 -1.72
CA LYS A 146 -13.73 0.98 -2.20
C LYS A 146 -14.29 0.19 -1.03
N ILE A 147 -13.46 -0.06 -0.02
CA ILE A 147 -13.86 -0.74 1.22
C ILE A 147 -14.98 0.04 1.92
N LYS A 148 -14.82 1.35 2.10
CA LYS A 148 -15.85 2.20 2.72
C LYS A 148 -17.15 2.17 1.94
N ASN A 149 -17.09 2.27 0.62
CA ASN A 149 -18.29 2.25 -0.22
C ASN A 149 -19.09 0.95 -0.01
N GLU A 150 -18.45 -0.22 0.01
CA GLU A 150 -19.15 -1.48 0.30
C GLU A 150 -19.81 -1.51 1.68
N ILE A 151 -19.19 -0.87 2.68
CA ILE A 151 -19.72 -0.82 4.05
C ILE A 151 -20.91 0.14 4.15
N THR A 152 -20.86 1.27 3.44
CA THR A 152 -21.83 2.36 3.58
C THR A 152 -22.96 2.36 2.56
N ASP A 153 -22.78 1.65 1.43
CA ASP A 153 -23.84 1.48 0.43
C ASP A 153 -24.89 0.51 0.98
N THR A 154 -26.06 1.05 1.30
CA THR A 154 -27.16 0.30 1.90
C THR A 154 -27.98 -0.50 0.91
N ASP A 155 -27.85 -0.20 -0.39
CA ASP A 155 -28.69 -0.79 -1.43
C ASP A 155 -27.98 -1.96 -2.11
N GLU A 156 -26.71 -1.78 -2.48
CA GLU A 156 -25.93 -2.74 -3.28
C GLU A 156 -24.64 -3.22 -2.58
N GLY A 157 -24.26 -2.60 -1.46
CA GLY A 157 -23.04 -2.93 -0.73
C GLY A 157 -23.13 -4.24 0.06
N TYR A 158 -22.01 -4.94 0.17
CA TYR A 158 -21.93 -6.16 0.99
C TYR A 158 -21.83 -5.88 2.50
N GLY A 159 -21.73 -4.62 2.92
CA GLY A 159 -21.63 -4.24 4.31
C GLY A 159 -20.37 -4.82 4.96
N MET A 160 -20.52 -5.30 6.19
CA MET A 160 -19.42 -5.89 6.96
C MET A 160 -19.06 -7.31 6.51
N ALA A 161 -19.86 -7.95 5.65
CA ALA A 161 -19.59 -9.30 5.17
C ALA A 161 -18.30 -9.39 4.35
N ILE A 162 -17.81 -8.28 3.79
CA ILE A 162 -16.51 -8.22 3.09
C ILE A 162 -15.31 -8.62 3.96
N PHE A 163 -15.47 -8.60 5.29
CA PHE A 163 -14.45 -9.01 6.25
C PHE A 163 -14.69 -10.40 6.84
N ASP A 164 -15.77 -11.09 6.45
CA ASP A 164 -16.04 -12.42 6.98
C ASP A 164 -14.92 -13.38 6.51
N PRO A 165 -14.22 -14.06 7.45
CA PRO A 165 -13.11 -14.93 7.13
C PRO A 165 -13.53 -16.20 6.38
N GLU A 166 -14.77 -16.67 6.55
CA GLU A 166 -15.26 -17.93 5.99
C GLU A 166 -16.20 -17.70 4.79
N ASN A 167 -17.10 -16.74 4.91
CA ASN A 167 -18.17 -16.49 3.94
C ASN A 167 -18.10 -15.08 3.33
N GLY A 168 -16.99 -14.38 3.48
CA GLY A 168 -16.83 -13.04 2.92
C GLY A 168 -16.51 -13.02 1.43
N TYR A 169 -16.06 -11.85 0.98
CA TYR A 169 -15.82 -11.56 -0.42
C TYR A 169 -14.37 -11.20 -0.65
N ASP A 170 -13.75 -11.81 -1.67
CA ASP A 170 -12.40 -11.47 -2.05
C ASP A 170 -12.36 -10.09 -2.70
N PHE A 171 -11.40 -9.29 -2.29
CA PHE A 171 -11.04 -8.06 -2.96
C PHE A 171 -10.13 -8.36 -4.15
N ILE A 172 -10.65 -8.10 -5.35
CA ILE A 172 -9.92 -8.19 -6.61
C ILE A 172 -9.17 -6.88 -6.82
N LEU A 173 -7.89 -6.90 -6.47
CA LEU A 173 -6.99 -5.76 -6.59
C LEU A 173 -6.45 -5.67 -8.02
N LYS A 174 -7.04 -4.79 -8.82
CA LYS A 174 -6.62 -4.50 -10.19
C LYS A 174 -5.75 -3.26 -10.22
N ILE A 175 -4.50 -3.41 -10.65
CA ILE A 175 -3.52 -2.33 -10.65
C ILE A 175 -3.02 -2.06 -12.07
N LYS A 176 -3.42 -0.92 -12.62
CA LYS A 176 -2.92 -0.37 -13.89
C LYS A 176 -1.85 0.68 -13.64
N ALA A 177 -1.09 1.02 -14.67
CA ALA A 177 -0.29 2.24 -14.65
C ALA A 177 -1.15 3.42 -15.12
N LYS A 178 -1.12 4.54 -14.40
CA LYS A 178 -1.64 5.81 -14.91
C LYS A 178 -0.79 6.28 -16.10
N PRO A 179 -1.37 7.06 -17.03
CA PRO A 179 -0.58 7.80 -18.01
C PRO A 179 0.55 8.57 -17.31
N LYS A 180 1.72 8.61 -17.97
CA LYS A 180 2.89 9.31 -17.45
C LYS A 180 2.54 10.76 -17.12
N ASP A 181 2.98 11.21 -15.96
CA ASP A 181 2.85 12.62 -15.60
C ASP A 181 3.81 13.49 -16.42
N LYS A 182 3.75 14.81 -16.21
CA LYS A 182 4.61 15.79 -16.92
C LYS A 182 6.11 15.55 -16.71
N ASN A 183 6.50 14.77 -15.70
CA ASN A 183 7.87 14.41 -15.39
C ASN A 183 8.23 12.99 -15.86
N GLY A 184 7.36 12.35 -16.65
CA GLY A 184 7.57 11.01 -17.17
C GLY A 184 7.35 9.89 -16.15
N LYS A 185 6.84 10.21 -14.95
CA LYS A 185 6.64 9.23 -13.88
C LYS A 185 5.29 8.55 -14.00
N GLU A 186 5.29 7.24 -13.76
CA GLU A 186 4.10 6.41 -13.73
C GLU A 186 3.67 6.15 -12.29
N TRP A 187 2.36 6.07 -12.09
CA TRP A 187 1.76 5.87 -10.77
C TRP A 187 0.74 4.74 -10.84
N PRO A 188 0.60 3.93 -9.79
CA PRO A 188 -0.39 2.87 -9.78
C PRO A 188 -1.81 3.45 -9.74
N ASP A 189 -2.70 2.83 -10.50
CA ASP A 189 -4.13 3.08 -10.50
C ASP A 189 -4.89 1.86 -9.98
N TYR A 190 -5.76 2.11 -9.02
CA TYR A 190 -6.59 1.10 -8.35
C TYR A 190 -8.08 1.27 -8.68
N GLY A 191 -8.43 2.17 -9.62
CA GLY A 191 -9.82 2.52 -9.92
C GLY A 191 -10.72 1.34 -10.28
N ASP A 192 -10.15 0.33 -10.94
CA ASP A 192 -10.84 -0.88 -11.39
C ASP A 192 -10.85 -2.01 -10.33
N SER A 193 -10.29 -1.76 -9.15
CA SER A 193 -10.36 -2.73 -8.03
C SER A 193 -11.78 -2.79 -7.47
N MET A 194 -12.21 -3.99 -7.11
CA MET A 194 -13.57 -4.25 -6.63
C MET A 194 -13.65 -5.55 -5.83
N PHE A 195 -14.73 -5.75 -5.09
CA PHE A 195 -15.02 -7.04 -4.47
C PHE A 195 -15.59 -8.05 -5.47
N SER A 196 -15.33 -9.33 -5.22
CA SER A 196 -15.93 -10.43 -5.96
C SER A 196 -17.44 -10.43 -5.76
N ARG A 197 -18.18 -10.91 -6.76
CA ARG A 197 -19.64 -11.05 -6.66
C ARG A 197 -20.09 -12.27 -5.85
N ASN A 198 -19.23 -13.28 -5.82
CA ASN A 198 -19.46 -14.51 -5.09
C ASN A 198 -18.54 -14.53 -3.88
N THR A 199 -19.04 -15.15 -2.81
CA THR A 199 -18.23 -15.47 -1.66
C THR A 199 -17.17 -16.52 -2.04
N SER A 200 -16.04 -16.51 -1.34
CA SER A 200 -15.05 -17.59 -1.42
C SER A 200 -14.73 -18.10 0.00
N PRO A 201 -14.62 -19.43 0.16
CA PRO A 201 -14.16 -20.05 1.40
C PRO A 201 -12.65 -19.87 1.63
#